data_AF-A0AAE1CDN8-F1
#
_entry.id   AF-A0AAE1CDN8-F1
#
_cell.length_a   1.000
_cell.length_b   1.000
_cell.length_c   1.000
_cell.angle_alpha   90.00
_cell.angle_beta   90.00
_cell.angle_gamma   90.00
#
_symmetry.space_group_name_H-M   'P 1'
#
loop_
_entity.id
_entity.type
_entity.pdbx_description
1 polymer ?
#
loop_
_entity_poly.entity_id
_entity_poly.type
_entity_poly.pdbx_seq_one_letter_code
_entity_poly.pdbx_strand_id
1 'polypeptide(L)'
;DQNRCVITGTSDPEVCHIIPFAANSTEEARGRWRHAITSVAQLNMVKTLNNEDSYALERRLLSLFSSEVGVSDRHWNTISLSPALHDWWGKAYFGSRCLGTRDVDSGDADQIMTLRIQFH
;
A
#
# COMPACT_ATOMS: atom_id res chain seq x y z
N ASP A 1 11.79 -9.75 3.84
CA ASP A 1 12.89 -8.81 3.51
C ASP A 1 14.25 -9.19 4.11
N GLN A 2 14.39 -10.35 4.79
CA GLN A 2 15.64 -10.78 5.45
C GLN A 2 16.17 -9.76 6.48
N ASN A 3 15.28 -9.04 7.17
CA ASN A 3 15.63 -8.01 8.15
C ASN A 3 16.50 -6.88 7.55
N ARG A 4 16.13 -6.44 6.34
CA ARG A 4 16.78 -5.33 5.63
C ARG A 4 15.75 -4.36 5.06
N CYS A 5 16.16 -3.11 4.90
CA CYS A 5 15.38 -2.11 4.18
C CYS A 5 15.15 -2.56 2.72
N VAL A 6 13.90 -2.52 2.26
CA VAL A 6 13.56 -2.96 0.89
C VAL A 6 14.07 -2.02 -0.20
N ILE A 7 14.46 -0.78 0.15
CA ILE A 7 14.92 0.23 -0.80
C ILE A 7 16.45 0.26 -0.88
N THR A 8 17.12 0.37 0.26
CA THR A 8 18.59 0.56 0.32
C THR A 8 19.35 -0.73 0.64
N GLY A 9 18.67 -1.78 1.12
CA GLY A 9 19.31 -3.00 1.59
C GLY A 9 20.05 -2.87 2.93
N THR A 10 19.93 -1.73 3.62
CA THR A 10 20.57 -1.54 4.94
C THR A 10 19.96 -2.47 5.99
N SER A 11 20.78 -2.91 6.96
CA SER A 11 20.32 -3.66 8.13
C SER A 11 19.44 -2.81 9.06
N ASP A 12 18.75 -3.49 9.99
CA ASP A 12 17.94 -2.89 11.05
C ASP A 12 16.80 -2.00 10.53
N PRO A 13 15.86 -2.56 9.74
CA PRO A 13 14.73 -1.81 9.24
C PRO A 13 13.65 -1.62 10.31
N GLU A 14 12.87 -0.57 10.14
CA GLU A 14 11.63 -0.32 10.84
C GLU A 14 10.43 -0.70 9.96
N VAL A 15 9.39 -1.23 10.60
CA VAL A 15 8.15 -1.61 9.93
C VAL A 15 7.25 -0.38 9.80
N CYS A 16 6.88 -0.05 8.57
CA CYS A 16 6.00 1.06 8.25
C CYS A 16 4.69 0.56 7.62
N HIS A 17 3.56 1.18 7.93
CA HIS A 17 2.30 0.89 7.24
C HIS A 17 2.17 1.69 5.94
N ILE A 18 1.68 1.04 4.89
CA ILE A 18 1.34 1.70 3.62
C ILE A 18 0.04 2.50 3.81
N ILE A 19 -0.99 1.84 4.37
CA ILE A 19 -2.24 2.50 4.79
C ILE A 19 -2.27 2.59 6.32
N PRO A 20 -2.22 3.78 6.92
CA PRO A 20 -2.19 3.92 8.38
C PRO A 20 -3.41 3.29 9.05
N PHE A 21 -3.24 2.58 10.17
CA PHE A 21 -4.34 2.02 10.96
C PHE A 21 -5.39 3.07 11.36
N ALA A 22 -4.96 4.31 11.64
CA ALA A 22 -5.85 5.42 11.96
C ALA A 22 -6.90 5.72 10.85
N ALA A 23 -6.67 5.26 9.62
CA ALA A 23 -7.62 5.39 8.52
C ALA A 23 -8.87 4.49 8.69
N ASN A 24 -8.79 3.42 9.48
CA ASN A 24 -9.88 2.45 9.63
C ASN A 24 -10.03 1.91 11.06
N SER A 25 -9.46 2.60 12.06
CA SER A 25 -9.48 2.16 13.46
C SER A 25 -10.86 2.23 14.12
N THR A 26 -11.80 2.95 13.52
CA THR A 26 -13.22 2.99 13.91
C THR A 26 -14.11 2.97 12.66
N GLU A 27 -15.40 2.70 12.83
CA GLU A 27 -16.36 2.72 11.72
C GLU A 27 -16.45 4.11 11.08
N GLU A 28 -16.39 5.18 11.87
CA GLU A 28 -16.41 6.56 11.38
C GLU A 28 -15.14 6.89 10.59
N ALA A 29 -13.97 6.48 11.09
CA ALA A 29 -12.71 6.65 10.37
C ALA A 29 -12.74 5.91 9.03
N ARG A 30 -13.19 4.65 9.05
CA ARG A 30 -13.35 3.80 7.88
C ARG A 30 -14.33 4.39 6.85
N GLY A 31 -15.45 4.95 7.32
CA GLY A 31 -16.42 5.65 6.48
C GLY A 31 -15.82 6.89 5.80
N ARG A 32 -15.08 7.73 6.55
CA ARG A 32 -14.37 8.89 5.99
C ARG A 32 -13.32 8.45 4.95
N TRP A 33 -12.56 7.40 5.23
CA TRP A 33 -11.54 6.89 4.32
C TRP A 33 -12.13 6.36 3.02
N ARG A 34 -13.22 5.58 3.10
CA ARG A 34 -13.97 5.13 1.91
C ARG A 34 -14.42 6.32 1.05
N HIS A 35 -14.99 7.35 1.67
CA HIS A 35 -15.39 8.55 0.96
C HIS A 35 -14.21 9.24 0.27
N ALA A 36 -13.08 9.39 0.98
CA ALA A 36 -11.86 9.97 0.43
C ALA A 36 -11.31 9.17 -0.77
N ILE A 37 -11.28 7.84 -0.69
CA ILE A 37 -10.86 6.97 -1.81
C ILE A 37 -11.76 7.21 -3.03
N THR A 38 -13.08 7.16 -2.84
CA THR A 38 -14.03 7.37 -3.95
C THR A 38 -13.90 8.77 -4.55
N SER A 39 -13.73 9.81 -3.72
CA SER A 39 -13.53 11.18 -4.21
C SER A 39 -12.22 11.34 -4.99
N VAL A 40 -11.12 10.76 -4.52
CA VAL A 40 -9.83 10.78 -5.23
C VAL A 40 -9.90 9.97 -6.51
N ALA A 41 -10.58 8.82 -6.51
CA ALA A 41 -10.82 8.03 -7.70
C ALA A 41 -11.61 8.84 -8.74
N GLN A 42 -12.71 9.50 -8.34
CA GLN A 42 -13.51 10.36 -9.22
C GLN A 42 -12.73 11.55 -9.79
N LEU A 43 -11.86 12.17 -8.99
CA LEU A 43 -11.00 13.28 -9.44
C LEU A 43 -9.90 12.80 -10.41
N ASN A 44 -9.31 11.64 -10.15
CA ASN A 44 -8.32 11.04 -11.04
C ASN A 44 -8.96 10.44 -12.30
N MET A 45 -10.21 9.99 -12.24
CA MET A 45 -10.97 9.50 -13.39
C MET A 45 -11.10 10.53 -14.49
N VAL A 46 -11.09 11.84 -14.18
CA VAL A 46 -11.04 12.92 -15.21
C VAL A 46 -9.72 12.89 -16.01
N LYS A 47 -8.64 12.31 -15.47
CA LYS A 47 -7.34 12.13 -16.16
C LYS A 47 -7.11 10.72 -16.72
N THR A 48 -7.79 9.69 -16.22
CA THR A 48 -7.55 8.27 -16.59
C THR A 48 -8.74 7.58 -17.29
N LEU A 49 -9.60 8.32 -17.99
CA LEU A 49 -10.89 7.86 -18.57
C LEU A 49 -10.92 6.54 -19.37
N ASN A 50 -9.82 5.81 -19.59
CA ASN A 50 -9.80 4.53 -20.32
C ASN A 50 -8.98 3.39 -19.66
N ASN A 51 -8.71 3.40 -18.34
CA ASN A 51 -8.02 2.26 -17.71
C ASN A 51 -8.97 1.42 -16.83
N GLU A 52 -9.41 0.26 -17.34
CA GLU A 52 -10.19 -0.74 -16.61
C GLU A 52 -9.54 -1.13 -15.27
N ASP A 53 -8.20 -1.13 -15.22
CA ASP A 53 -7.41 -1.40 -14.02
C ASP A 53 -7.70 -0.43 -12.87
N SER A 54 -8.01 0.84 -13.17
CA SER A 54 -8.28 1.85 -12.16
C SER A 54 -9.59 1.56 -11.40
N TYR A 55 -10.62 1.12 -12.12
CA TYR A 55 -11.90 0.76 -11.52
C TYR A 55 -11.83 -0.55 -10.74
N ALA A 56 -11.07 -1.52 -11.25
CA ALA A 56 -10.86 -2.79 -10.55
C ALA A 56 -10.14 -2.58 -9.21
N LEU A 57 -9.12 -1.71 -9.18
CA LEU A 57 -8.41 -1.35 -7.96
C LEU A 57 -9.31 -0.62 -6.96
N GLU A 58 -10.09 0.37 -7.40
CA GLU A 58 -11.03 1.08 -6.52
C GLU A 58 -12.02 0.11 -5.87
N ARG A 59 -12.65 -0.78 -6.65
CA ARG A 59 -13.60 -1.77 -6.11
C ARG A 59 -12.94 -2.71 -5.10
N ARG A 60 -11.71 -3.15 -5.35
CA ARG A 60 -10.96 -4.00 -4.42
C ARG A 60 -10.67 -3.27 -3.11
N LEU A 61 -10.20 -2.03 -3.18
CA LEU A 61 -9.97 -1.22 -1.99
C LEU A 61 -11.27 -0.99 -1.22
N LEU A 62 -12.36 -0.57 -1.90
CA LEU A 62 -13.65 -0.38 -1.25
C LEU A 62 -14.17 -1.66 -0.59
N SER A 63 -14.02 -2.81 -1.23
CA SER A 63 -14.39 -4.11 -0.66
C SER A 63 -13.58 -4.42 0.60
N LEU A 64 -12.25 -4.23 0.54
CA LEU A 64 -11.35 -4.44 1.67
C LEU A 64 -11.73 -3.55 2.86
N PHE A 65 -11.94 -2.26 2.64
CA PHE A 65 -12.36 -1.33 3.71
C PHE A 65 -13.84 -1.47 4.10
N SER A 66 -14.59 -2.40 3.50
CA SER A 66 -15.94 -2.78 3.95
C SER A 66 -15.95 -3.99 4.87
N SER A 67 -14.89 -4.80 4.90
CA SER A 67 -14.90 -6.08 5.62
C SER A 67 -14.92 -5.89 7.14
N GLU A 68 -13.92 -5.21 7.69
CA GLU A 68 -13.75 -5.05 9.14
C GLU A 68 -13.07 -3.73 9.51
N VAL A 69 -13.23 -3.34 10.77
CA VAL A 69 -12.45 -2.26 11.41
C VAL A 69 -11.03 -2.77 11.62
N GLY A 70 -10.03 -1.91 11.35
CA GLY A 70 -8.62 -2.29 11.51
C GLY A 70 -8.06 -3.16 10.38
N VAL A 71 -8.77 -3.32 9.26
CA VAL A 71 -8.37 -4.23 8.17
C VAL A 71 -6.96 -3.99 7.63
N SER A 72 -6.43 -2.76 7.75
CA SER A 72 -5.09 -2.41 7.29
C SER A 72 -3.97 -2.78 8.27
N ASP A 73 -4.28 -3.20 9.49
CA ASP A 73 -3.26 -3.64 10.45
C ASP A 73 -2.89 -5.11 10.25
N ARG A 74 -2.30 -5.38 9.09
CA ARG A 74 -1.94 -6.71 8.60
C ARG A 74 -0.58 -6.66 7.91
N HIS A 75 0.14 -7.78 7.91
CA HIS A 75 1.48 -7.87 7.32
C HIS A 75 1.53 -7.47 5.83
N TRP A 76 0.46 -7.71 5.06
CA TRP A 76 0.41 -7.33 3.63
C TRP A 76 0.47 -5.81 3.42
N ASN A 77 0.15 -5.02 4.44
CA ASN A 77 0.14 -3.55 4.42
C ASN A 77 1.42 -2.95 5.03
N THR A 78 2.47 -3.75 5.21
CA THR A 78 3.71 -3.31 5.84
C THR A 78 4.88 -3.28 4.86
N ILE A 79 5.79 -2.33 5.06
CA ILE A 79 7.03 -2.18 4.30
C ILE A 79 8.18 -1.92 5.27
N SER A 80 9.32 -2.59 5.03
CA SER A 80 10.52 -2.48 5.87
C SER A 80 11.45 -1.39 5.33
N LEU A 81 11.57 -0.29 6.07
CA LEU A 81 12.36 0.89 5.68
C LEU A 81 13.50 1.13 6.66
N SER A 82 14.58 1.79 6.24
CA SER A 82 15.57 2.28 7.21
C SER A 82 14.95 3.39 8.07
N PRO A 83 15.47 3.67 9.28
CA PRO A 83 14.93 4.73 10.14
C PRO A 83 14.80 6.09 9.45
N ALA A 84 15.81 6.48 8.65
CA ALA A 84 15.77 7.72 7.88
C ALA A 84 14.66 7.74 6.82
N LEU A 85 14.40 6.61 6.16
CA LEU A 85 13.31 6.48 5.19
C LEU A 85 11.94 6.40 5.87
N HIS A 86 11.84 5.82 7.07
CA HIS A 86 10.60 5.84 7.83
C HIS A 86 10.20 7.28 8.21
N ASP A 87 11.15 8.09 8.69
CA ASP A 87 10.93 9.50 8.99
C ASP A 87 10.42 10.30 7.79
N TRP A 88 10.92 9.97 6.60
CA TRP A 88 10.52 10.61 5.34
C TRP A 88 9.19 10.08 4.80
N TRP A 89 8.89 8.81 5.04
CA TRP A 89 7.63 8.16 4.66
C TRP A 89 6.43 8.86 5.30
N GLY A 90 6.50 9.10 6.62
CA GLY A 90 5.45 9.81 7.36
C GLY A 90 5.22 11.27 6.92
N LYS A 91 6.19 11.86 6.21
CA LYS A 91 6.15 13.24 5.69
C LYS A 91 5.84 13.31 4.20
N ALA A 92 5.62 12.17 3.54
CA ALA A 92 5.43 12.06 2.10
C ALA A 92 6.55 12.73 1.28
N TYR A 93 7.80 12.65 1.75
CA TYR A 93 8.97 13.21 1.04
C TYR A 93 9.40 12.39 -0.18
N PHE A 94 8.97 11.14 -0.26
CA PHE A 94 9.18 10.28 -1.42
C PHE A 94 7.94 9.41 -1.63
N GLY A 95 7.89 8.80 -2.82
CA GLY A 95 6.87 7.81 -3.16
C GLY A 95 7.45 6.67 -3.98
N SER A 96 6.63 5.65 -4.21
CA SER A 96 6.99 4.58 -5.14
C SER A 96 5.88 4.34 -6.15
N ARG A 97 6.28 4.11 -7.40
CA ARG A 97 5.39 3.67 -8.47
C ARG A 97 5.69 2.20 -8.75
N CYS A 98 4.67 1.35 -8.65
CA CYS A 98 4.78 -0.04 -9.10
C CYS A 98 4.82 -0.07 -10.64
N LEU A 99 5.88 -0.67 -11.19
CA LEU A 99 6.09 -0.84 -12.63
C LEU A 99 5.71 -2.24 -13.12
N GLY A 100 5.51 -3.20 -12.21
CA GLY A 100 5.12 -4.57 -12.55
C GLY A 100 5.45 -5.57 -11.45
N THR A 101 4.87 -6.76 -11.57
CA THR A 101 5.08 -7.90 -10.68
C THR A 101 5.66 -9.07 -11.47
N ARG A 102 6.42 -9.92 -10.77
CA ARG A 102 6.81 -11.23 -11.26
C ARG A 102 6.59 -12.25 -10.16
N ASP A 103 5.84 -13.31 -10.45
CA ASP A 103 5.69 -14.42 -9.53
C ASP A 103 7.05 -15.10 -9.33
N VAL A 104 7.33 -15.46 -8.08
CA VAL A 104 8.43 -16.35 -7.76
C VAL A 104 7.80 -17.71 -7.53
N ASP A 105 8.21 -18.71 -8.30
CA ASP A 105 7.88 -20.11 -8.03
C ASP A 105 8.60 -20.53 -6.74
N SER A 106 8.07 -20.11 -5.60
CA SER A 106 8.35 -20.71 -4.32
C SER A 106 7.32 -21.82 -4.17
N GLY A 107 7.75 -23.08 -4.16
CA GLY A 107 6.89 -24.25 -3.86
C GLY A 107 6.35 -24.27 -2.43
N ASP A 108 6.15 -23.10 -1.84
CA ASP A 108 5.69 -22.82 -0.50
C ASP A 108 4.25 -22.29 -0.55
N ALA A 109 3.49 -22.45 0.53
CA ALA A 109 2.07 -22.09 0.55
C ALA A 109 1.83 -20.56 0.45
N ASP A 110 2.83 -19.77 0.79
CA ASP A 110 2.80 -18.31 0.69
C ASP A 110 3.35 -17.86 -0.68
N GLN A 111 2.49 -17.26 -1.48
CA GLN A 111 2.85 -16.75 -2.81
C GLN A 111 3.81 -15.56 -2.67
N ILE A 112 5.10 -15.77 -2.97
CA ILE A 112 6.11 -14.72 -2.99
C ILE A 112 6.08 -14.03 -4.36
N MET A 113 5.95 -12.70 -4.35
CA MET A 113 6.00 -11.87 -5.57
C MET A 113 7.19 -10.93 -5.52
N THR A 114 7.85 -10.74 -6.66
CA THR A 114 8.85 -9.69 -6.86
C THR A 114 8.19 -8.47 -7.48
N LEU A 115 8.34 -7.32 -6.84
CA LEU A 115 7.81 -6.03 -7.30
C LEU A 115 8.94 -5.22 -7.96
N ARG A 116 8.69 -4.68 -9.15
CA ARG A 116 9.55 -3.66 -9.74
C ARG A 116 9.00 -2.30 -9.37
N ILE A 117 9.74 -1.53 -8.57
CA ILE A 117 9.33 -0.21 -8.11
C ILE A 117 10.23 0.88 -8.68
N GLN A 118 9.64 2.01 -9.03
CA GLN A 118 10.35 3.26 -9.30
C GLN A 118 10.24 4.14 -8.07
N PHE A 119 11.37 4.54 -7.51
CA PHE A 119 11.46 5.49 -6.41
C PHE A 119 11.37 6.92 -6.98
N HIS A 120 10.58 7.77 -6.35
CA HIS A 120 10.38 9.17 -6.71
C HIS A 120 10.72 10.08 -5.54
#